data_AF-A0AA43LQB3-F1
#
_entry.id   AF-A0AA43LQB3-F1
#
_cell.length_a   1.000
_cell.length_b   1.000
_cell.length_c   1.000
_cell.angle_alpha   90.00
_cell.angle_beta   90.00
_cell.angle_gamma   90.00
#
_symmetry.space_group_name_H-M   'P 1'
#
loop_
_entity.id
_entity.type
_entity.pdbx_description
1 polymer ?
#
loop_
_entity_poly.entity_id
_entity_poly.type
_entity_poly.pdbx_seq_one_letter_code
_entity_poly.pdbx_strand_id
1 'polypeptide(L)'
;MSSQKYNHFTLDDRIRIKQMLLENLSLRKIADVLGYNVTSISREIFRNRKFVKMIEGDRCKHISKCRCSKTKCRSCPDYEEDICEKLLKAPWVCDGCKNLKQCRKNRYRYQPKEADQYANQRW
;
A
#
# COMPACT_ATOMS: atom_id res chain seq x y z
N MET A 1 13.32 36.21 -2.82
CA MET A 1 12.86 34.91 -3.34
C MET A 1 13.41 33.83 -2.42
N SER A 2 12.62 33.39 -1.44
CA SER A 2 13.04 32.36 -0.49
C SER A 2 13.02 31.00 -1.20
N SER A 3 14.20 30.42 -1.41
CA SER A 3 14.39 29.08 -1.98
C SER A 3 13.48 28.08 -1.24
N GLN A 4 12.53 27.48 -1.96
CA GLN A 4 11.69 26.42 -1.42
C GLN A 4 12.61 25.24 -1.03
N LYS A 5 12.89 25.11 0.26
CA LYS A 5 13.63 23.99 0.82
C LYS A 5 12.66 22.80 0.85
N TYR A 6 12.76 21.91 -0.13
CA TYR A 6 11.98 20.68 -0.15
C TYR A 6 12.44 19.79 1.00
N ASN A 7 11.65 19.73 2.08
CA ASN A 7 11.90 18.78 3.17
C ASN A 7 11.51 17.38 2.70
N HIS A 8 12.53 16.62 2.30
CA HIS A 8 12.37 15.19 2.07
C HIS A 8 12.03 14.50 3.39
N PHE A 9 11.18 13.48 3.33
CA PHE A 9 11.02 12.56 4.45
C PHE A 9 12.38 11.94 4.76
N THR A 10 12.75 11.93 6.04
CA THR A 10 13.89 11.15 6.54
C THR A 10 13.48 9.69 6.73
N LEU A 11 14.45 8.80 6.93
CA LEU A 11 14.15 7.41 7.29
C LEU A 11 13.29 7.33 8.56
N ASP A 12 13.54 8.18 9.56
CA ASP A 12 12.79 8.23 10.82
C ASP A 12 11.32 8.61 10.58
N ASP A 13 11.07 9.61 9.72
CA ASP A 13 9.70 9.99 9.35
C ASP A 13 8.96 8.83 8.69
N ARG A 14 9.63 8.10 7.78
CA ARG A 14 9.05 6.92 7.12
C ARG A 14 8.76 5.81 8.12
N ILE A 15 9.64 5.57 9.09
CA ILE A 15 9.41 4.60 10.17
C ILE A 15 8.18 5.00 11.00
N ARG A 16 8.06 6.28 11.37
CA ARG A 16 6.88 6.78 12.10
C ARG A 16 5.58 6.67 11.29
N ILE A 17 5.60 6.98 10.00
CA ILE A 17 4.44 6.77 9.10
C ILE A 17 3.99 5.31 9.16
N LYS A 18 4.94 4.37 9.05
CA LYS A 18 4.65 2.94 9.14
C LYS A 18 4.01 2.56 10.46
N GLN A 19 4.54 3.03 11.59
CA GLN A 19 4.00 2.74 12.91
C GLN A 19 2.56 3.26 13.06
N MET A 20 2.31 4.51 12.70
CA MET A 20 0.97 5.09 12.79
C MET A 20 -0.04 4.42 11.82
N LEU A 21 0.42 3.91 10.68
CA LEU A 21 -0.40 3.08 9.79
C LEU A 21 -0.78 1.74 10.42
N LEU A 22 0.13 1.10 11.17
CA LEU A 22 -0.16 -0.12 11.93
C LEU A 22 -1.21 0.15 13.03
N GLU A 23 -1.13 1.32 13.65
CA GLU A 23 -2.11 1.81 14.64
C GLU A 23 -3.45 2.25 14.02
N ASN A 24 -3.58 2.19 12.69
CA ASN A 24 -4.77 2.57 11.94
C ASN A 24 -5.15 4.06 12.12
N LEU A 25 -4.16 4.93 12.25
CA LEU A 25 -4.40 6.37 12.27
C LEU A 25 -4.75 6.89 10.86
N SER A 26 -5.56 7.95 10.81
CA SER A 26 -5.91 8.61 9.56
C SER A 26 -4.72 9.37 8.98
N LEU A 27 -4.63 9.47 7.65
CA LEU A 27 -3.56 10.23 6.99
C LEU A 27 -3.47 11.68 7.48
N ARG A 28 -4.62 12.26 7.87
CA ARG A 28 -4.67 13.62 8.43
C ARG A 28 -3.99 13.68 9.79
N LYS A 29 -4.27 12.73 10.68
CA LYS A 29 -3.61 12.67 11.99
C LYS A 29 -2.10 12.43 11.87
N ILE A 30 -1.69 11.56 10.96
CA ILE A 30 -0.27 11.30 10.67
C ILE A 30 0.42 12.59 10.20
N ALA A 31 -0.24 13.35 9.33
CA ALA A 31 0.25 14.63 8.81
C ALA A 31 0.40 15.68 9.90
N ASP A 32 -0.61 15.81 10.76
CA ASP A 32 -0.60 16.74 11.89
C ASP A 32 0.53 16.40 12.89
N VAL A 33 0.76 15.11 13.16
CA VAL A 33 1.82 14.65 14.09
C VAL A 33 3.22 14.90 13.53
N LEU A 34 3.43 14.69 12.23
CA LEU A 34 4.76 14.83 11.61
C LEU A 34 5.02 16.23 11.04
N GLY A 35 4.03 17.12 11.02
CA GLY A 35 4.16 18.47 10.46
C GLY A 35 4.28 18.52 8.94
N TYR A 36 3.79 17.50 8.22
CA TYR A 36 3.79 17.46 6.75
C TYR A 36 2.40 17.72 6.18
N ASN A 37 2.32 18.03 4.89
CA ASN A 37 1.04 18.08 4.19
C ASN A 37 0.47 16.66 4.02
N VAL A 38 -0.84 16.49 4.25
CA VAL A 38 -1.56 15.23 4.06
C VAL A 38 -1.33 14.63 2.67
N THR A 39 -1.27 15.48 1.63
CA THR A 39 -1.03 15.03 0.25
C THR A 39 0.39 14.49 0.06
N SER A 40 1.39 15.03 0.76
CA SER A 40 2.76 14.52 0.74
C SER A 40 2.83 13.12 1.34
N ILE A 41 2.20 12.93 2.51
CA ILE A 41 2.11 11.61 3.16
C ILE A 41 1.33 10.61 2.28
N SER A 42 0.20 11.04 1.72
CA SER A 42 -0.59 10.21 0.81
C SER A 42 0.23 9.74 -0.38
N ARG A 43 1.00 10.63 -1.02
CA ARG A 43 1.86 10.30 -2.17
C ARG A 43 3.00 9.39 -1.76
N GLU A 44 3.65 9.66 -0.62
CA GLU A 44 4.72 8.83 -0.05
C GLU A 44 4.24 7.38 0.14
N ILE A 45 3.11 7.18 0.82
CA ILE A 45 2.56 5.86 1.08
C ILE A 45 2.17 5.16 -0.23
N PHE A 46 1.45 5.87 -1.11
CA PHE A 46 0.97 5.28 -2.35
C PHE A 46 2.14 4.85 -3.25
N ARG A 47 3.17 5.68 -3.40
CA ARG A 47 4.30 5.41 -4.31
C ARG A 47 5.21 4.31 -3.78
N ASN A 48 5.38 4.22 -2.46
CA ASN A 48 6.35 3.33 -1.84
C ASN A 48 5.71 2.12 -1.12
N ARG A 49 4.46 1.79 -1.45
CA ARG A 49 3.84 0.53 -1.00
C ARG A 49 4.38 -0.64 -1.81
N LYS A 50 4.53 -1.79 -1.16
CA LYS A 50 4.98 -3.03 -1.77
C LYS A 50 3.85 -4.05 -1.83
N PHE A 51 3.72 -4.67 -2.99
CA PHE A 51 2.78 -5.75 -3.21
C PHE A 51 3.27 -7.01 -2.50
N VAL A 52 2.38 -7.66 -1.76
CA VAL A 52 2.62 -8.92 -1.06
C VAL A 52 1.59 -9.93 -1.56
N LYS A 53 2.05 -10.90 -2.34
CA LYS A 53 1.24 -12.02 -2.81
C LYS A 53 0.98 -12.97 -1.64
N MET A 54 -0.29 -13.30 -1.38
CA MET A 54 -0.66 -14.12 -0.22
C MET A 54 -0.80 -15.62 -0.54
N ILE A 55 -1.21 -15.93 -1.76
CA ILE A 55 -1.45 -17.32 -2.21
C ILE A 55 -0.87 -17.45 -3.60
N GLU A 56 -0.26 -18.60 -3.86
CA GLU A 56 0.24 -18.98 -5.18
C GLU A 56 -0.92 -19.33 -6.13
N GLY A 57 -0.86 -18.86 -7.36
CA GLY A 57 -1.96 -18.96 -8.34
C GLY A 57 -2.79 -17.68 -8.49
N ASP A 58 -3.48 -17.58 -9.63
CA ASP A 58 -4.26 -16.41 -10.03
C ASP A 58 -5.69 -16.54 -9.50
N ARG A 59 -6.10 -15.61 -8.62
CA ARG A 59 -7.48 -15.57 -8.13
C ARG A 59 -8.31 -14.59 -8.93
N CYS A 60 -9.17 -15.17 -9.76
CA CYS A 60 -10.26 -14.45 -10.37
C CYS A 60 -11.33 -14.14 -9.30
N LYS A 61 -11.91 -12.95 -9.32
CA LYS A 61 -13.10 -12.58 -8.56
C LYS A 61 -14.27 -13.54 -8.84
N HIS A 62 -14.33 -14.05 -10.06
CA HIS A 62 -15.32 -15.03 -10.52
C HIS A 62 -14.91 -16.49 -10.32
N ILE A 63 -13.98 -16.80 -9.40
CA ILE A 63 -13.42 -18.17 -9.26
C ILE A 63 -14.47 -19.28 -9.09
N SER A 64 -15.63 -18.98 -8.49
CA SER A 64 -16.73 -19.94 -8.34
C SER A 64 -17.52 -20.19 -9.62
N LYS A 65 -17.51 -19.24 -10.57
CA LYS A 65 -18.22 -19.30 -11.85
C LYS A 65 -17.29 -19.52 -13.04
N CYS A 66 -15.98 -19.35 -12.86
CA CYS A 66 -15.01 -19.57 -13.92
C CYS A 66 -14.96 -21.06 -14.27
N ARG A 67 -15.16 -21.37 -15.55
CA ARG A 67 -14.99 -22.74 -16.07
C ARG A 67 -13.52 -23.11 -16.30
N CYS A 68 -12.62 -22.15 -16.09
CA CYS A 68 -11.21 -22.31 -16.23
C CYS A 68 -10.59 -23.07 -15.05
N SER A 69 -9.48 -23.77 -15.29
CA SER A 69 -8.72 -24.36 -14.20
C SER A 69 -8.36 -23.28 -13.17
N LYS A 70 -8.59 -23.59 -11.89
CA LYS A 70 -8.31 -22.71 -10.72
C LYS A 70 -6.88 -22.19 -10.69
N THR A 71 -5.96 -22.81 -11.45
CA THR A 71 -4.54 -22.47 -11.49
C THR A 71 -4.13 -21.56 -12.66
N LYS A 72 -4.96 -21.39 -13.69
CA LYS A 72 -4.65 -20.58 -14.90
C LYS A 72 -5.80 -19.64 -15.28
N CYS A 73 -6.44 -19.00 -14.30
CA CYS A 73 -7.57 -18.10 -14.55
C CYS A 73 -7.20 -16.85 -15.36
N ARG A 74 -5.92 -16.44 -15.39
CA ARG A 74 -5.49 -15.19 -16.03
C ARG A 74 -5.69 -15.13 -17.54
N SER A 75 -5.74 -16.28 -18.21
CA SER A 75 -5.99 -16.40 -19.65
C SER A 75 -7.49 -16.46 -20.00
N CYS A 76 -8.37 -16.19 -19.04
CA CYS A 76 -9.81 -16.29 -19.27
C CYS A 76 -10.38 -14.98 -19.83
N PRO A 77 -11.37 -15.05 -20.73
CA PRO A 77 -12.05 -13.87 -21.24
C PRO A 77 -12.66 -13.02 -20.12
N ASP A 78 -13.27 -13.67 -19.12
CA ASP A 78 -13.95 -13.01 -17.99
C ASP A 78 -13.05 -12.85 -16.74
N TYR A 79 -11.73 -12.87 -16.92
CA TYR A 79 -10.81 -12.71 -15.80
C TYR A 79 -10.91 -11.30 -15.22
N GLU A 80 -11.28 -11.23 -13.94
CA GLU A 80 -11.18 -10.01 -13.13
C GLU A 80 -10.37 -10.34 -11.88
N GLU A 81 -9.32 -9.55 -11.60
CA GLU A 81 -8.48 -9.79 -10.42
C GLU A 81 -9.28 -9.58 -9.12
N ASP A 82 -9.18 -10.51 -8.18
CA ASP A 82 -9.80 -10.36 -6.85
C ASP A 82 -9.04 -9.37 -5.97
N ILE A 83 -9.30 -8.08 -6.18
CA ILE A 83 -8.71 -6.98 -5.40
C ILE A 83 -9.51 -6.77 -4.10
N CYS A 84 -8.80 -6.42 -3.01
CA CYS A 84 -9.46 -6.01 -1.78
C CYS A 84 -10.07 -4.61 -1.93
N GLU A 85 -11.39 -4.48 -1.74
CA GLU A 85 -12.09 -3.19 -1.84
C GLU A 85 -11.52 -2.11 -0.89
N LYS A 86 -10.98 -2.53 0.26
CA LYS A 86 -10.32 -1.61 1.20
C LYS A 86 -9.05 -0.96 0.64
N LEU A 87 -8.43 -1.57 -0.38
CA LEU A 87 -7.27 -1.01 -1.08
C LEU A 87 -7.67 0.02 -2.14
N LEU A 88 -8.95 0.14 -2.49
CA LEU A 88 -9.42 1.15 -3.45
C LEU A 88 -9.47 2.55 -2.81
N LYS A 89 -9.36 2.63 -1.48
CA LYS A 89 -9.39 3.88 -0.72
C LYS A 89 -8.09 4.06 0.07
N ALA A 90 -7.79 5.31 0.42
CA ALA A 90 -6.68 5.63 1.31
C ALA A 90 -6.77 4.82 2.62
N PRO A 91 -5.65 4.32 3.17
CA PRO A 91 -4.26 4.59 2.78
C PRO A 91 -3.68 3.64 1.70
N TRP A 92 -4.51 2.89 0.96
CA TRP A 92 -4.09 1.93 -0.09
C TRP A 92 -3.10 0.85 0.38
N VAL A 93 -3.01 0.64 1.70
CA VAL A 93 -2.15 -0.35 2.34
C VAL A 93 -2.93 -1.11 3.39
N CYS A 94 -2.46 -2.32 3.71
CA CYS A 94 -3.09 -3.23 4.63
C CYS A 94 -2.53 -3.13 6.05
N ASP A 95 -1.54 -2.28 6.32
CA ASP A 95 -0.78 -2.26 7.58
C ASP A 95 -1.67 -2.25 8.84
N GLY A 96 -2.69 -1.39 8.89
CA GLY A 96 -3.65 -1.34 10.01
C GLY A 96 -4.85 -2.28 9.91
N CYS A 97 -4.92 -3.18 8.93
CA CYS A 97 -6.12 -3.98 8.68
C CYS A 97 -6.35 -5.04 9.77
N LYS A 98 -7.42 -4.90 10.57
CA LYS A 98 -7.80 -5.82 11.66
C LYS A 98 -7.97 -7.28 11.20
N ASN A 99 -8.44 -7.49 9.97
CA ASN A 99 -8.68 -8.83 9.41
C ASN A 99 -7.45 -9.41 8.68
N LEU A 100 -6.25 -8.86 8.88
CA LEU A 100 -5.01 -9.29 8.24
C LEU A 100 -4.73 -10.79 8.41
N LYS A 101 -5.08 -11.41 9.54
CA LYS A 101 -4.79 -12.84 9.76
C LYS A 101 -5.66 -13.77 8.90
N GLN A 102 -6.91 -13.40 8.67
CA GLN A 102 -7.89 -14.23 7.94
C GLN A 102 -8.01 -13.82 6.47
N CYS A 103 -7.66 -12.57 6.13
CA CYS A 103 -7.78 -12.04 4.79
C CYS A 103 -6.84 -12.77 3.84
N ARG A 104 -7.41 -13.55 2.91
CA ARG A 104 -6.60 -14.25 1.92
C ARG A 104 -6.21 -13.36 0.74
N LYS A 105 -6.80 -12.18 0.52
CA LYS A 105 -6.54 -11.35 -0.66
C LYS A 105 -5.09 -10.86 -0.72
N ASN A 106 -4.61 -10.51 -1.92
CA ASN A 106 -3.31 -9.85 -2.09
C ASN A 106 -3.28 -8.54 -1.30
N ARG A 107 -2.09 -8.15 -0.85
CA ARG A 107 -1.92 -7.06 0.10
C ARG A 107 -0.93 -6.04 -0.43
N TYR A 108 -1.07 -4.82 0.07
CA TYR A 108 0.00 -3.83 -0.03
C TYR A 108 0.46 -3.45 1.37
N ARG A 109 1.77 -3.26 1.53
CA ARG A 109 2.36 -2.79 2.79
C ARG A 109 3.33 -1.67 2.52
N TYR A 110 3.32 -0.64 3.34
CA TYR A 110 4.33 0.42 3.26
C TYR A 110 5.69 -0.10 3.76
N GLN A 111 6.78 0.16 3.04
CA GLN A 111 8.13 -0.32 3.41
C GLN A 111 9.10 0.86 3.55
N PRO A 112 9.34 1.37 4.78
CA PRO A 112 10.15 2.56 5.03
C PRO A 112 11.58 2.50 4.48
N LYS A 113 12.27 1.37 4.68
CA LYS A 113 13.67 1.21 4.27
C LYS A 113 13.83 1.26 2.76
N GLU A 114 12.94 0.57 2.04
CA GLU A 114 12.94 0.59 0.58
C GLU A 114 12.56 1.97 0.04
N ALA A 115 11.56 2.62 0.65
CA ALA A 115 11.17 3.99 0.31
C ALA A 115 12.33 4.98 0.46
N ASP A 116 13.11 4.85 1.53
CA ASP A 116 14.30 5.67 1.78
C ASP A 116 15.41 5.39 0.75
N GLN A 117 15.69 4.11 0.49
CA GLN A 117 16.67 3.70 -0.51
C GLN A 117 16.32 4.25 -1.91
N TYR A 118 15.06 4.17 -2.33
CA TYR A 118 14.62 4.73 -3.62
C TYR A 118 14.68 6.25 -3.67
N ALA A 119 14.48 6.93 -2.53
CA ALA A 119 14.69 8.36 -2.46
C ALA A 119 16.16 8.67 -2.68
N ASN A 120 17.07 8.02 -1.95
CA ASN A 120 18.52 8.26 -2.02
C ASN A 120 19.16 7.90 -3.37
N GLN A 121 18.49 7.12 -4.22
CA GLN A 121 18.95 6.80 -5.58
C GLN A 121 18.56 7.85 -6.64
N ARG A 122 17.63 8.75 -6.31
CA ARG A 122 17.09 9.76 -7.25
C ARG A 122 17.71 11.15 -7.07
N TRP A 123 18.58 11.28 -6.08
CA TRP A 123 19.36 12.48 -5.76
C TRP A 123 20.84 12.10 -5.80
#